data_AF-A0A1X7SDW7-F1
#
_entry.id   AF-A0A1X7SDW7-F1
#
_cell.length_a   1.000
_cell.length_b   1.000
_cell.length_c   1.000
_cell.angle_alpha   90.00
_cell.angle_beta   90.00
_cell.angle_gamma   90.00
#
_symmetry.space_group_name_H-M   'P 1'
#
loop_
_entity.id
_entity.type
_entity.pdbx_description
1 polymer ?
#
loop_
_entity_poly.entity_id
_entity_poly.type
_entity_poly.pdbx_seq_one_letter_code
_entity_poly.pdbx_strand_id
1 'polypeptide(L)'
;SLQDRLHVRLQNILKTKSKIPAKVRVKLSGDGTNVARSMHIINFTFTVLEEMSHRNSPAGNHTLAILKTSEKYECLAAGLADICREIESCSFIEFNGKPVEIEYYLTGDWKFLALVTGIDAANSRYSCLWCKCPKEDRHRMDLEWSLIDTDKGARTVEETLTTSSLPKSKRKYNVKSRLETRVIMLHFKIKLRSAYQK
;
A
#
# COMPACT_ATOMS: atom_id res chain seq x y z
N SER A 1 10.96 15.92 5.62
CA SER A 1 10.62 14.51 5.92
C SER A 1 9.12 14.27 5.71
N LEU A 2 8.64 13.02 5.76
CA LEU A 2 7.23 12.64 5.83
C LEU A 2 6.54 13.26 7.05
N GLN A 3 7.22 13.29 8.20
CA GLN A 3 6.69 13.89 9.43
C GLN A 3 6.34 15.36 9.27
N ASP A 4 7.21 16.15 8.61
CA ASP A 4 6.94 17.57 8.35
C ASP A 4 5.72 17.74 7.45
N ARG A 5 5.62 16.91 6.41
CA ARG A 5 4.48 16.94 5.47
C ARG A 5 3.18 16.59 6.19
N LEU A 6 3.20 15.59 7.06
CA LEU A 6 2.05 15.19 7.87
C LEU A 6 1.67 16.29 8.88
N HIS A 7 2.64 16.98 9.51
CA HIS A 7 2.36 18.13 10.37
C HIS A 7 1.55 19.21 9.63
N VAL A 8 1.94 19.56 8.41
CA VAL A 8 1.18 20.54 7.61
C VAL A 8 -0.25 20.06 7.36
N ARG A 9 -0.45 18.76 7.12
CA ARG A 9 -1.79 18.21 6.93
C ARG A 9 -2.62 18.21 8.22
N LEU A 10 -2.01 17.89 9.36
CA LEU A 10 -2.66 17.97 10.68
C LEU A 10 -3.11 19.41 10.99
N GLN A 11 -2.32 20.42 10.62
CA GLN A 11 -2.72 21.82 10.73
C GLN A 11 -3.96 22.13 9.86
N ASN A 12 -4.02 21.62 8.63
CA ASN A 12 -5.21 21.79 7.77
C ASN A 12 -6.45 21.10 8.33
N ILE A 13 -6.30 19.91 8.91
CA ILE A 13 -7.38 19.22 9.60
C ILE A 13 -7.89 20.06 10.77
N LEU A 14 -7.00 20.64 11.58
CA LEU A 14 -7.40 21.52 12.69
C LEU A 14 -8.11 22.80 12.22
N LYS A 15 -7.77 23.34 11.05
CA LYS A 15 -8.48 24.50 10.48
C LYS A 15 -9.91 24.17 10.08
N THR A 16 -10.16 22.91 9.67
CA THR A 16 -11.48 22.47 9.18
C THR A 16 -12.29 21.74 10.25
N LYS A 17 -11.66 21.21 11.30
CA LYS A 17 -12.27 20.48 12.41
C LYS A 17 -11.90 21.11 13.74
N SER A 18 -12.84 21.15 14.69
CA SER A 18 -12.61 21.72 16.03
C SER A 18 -11.59 20.95 16.88
N LYS A 19 -11.22 19.72 16.51
CA LYS A 19 -10.25 18.86 17.21
C LYS A 19 -9.46 17.99 16.24
N ILE A 20 -8.20 17.70 16.58
CA ILE A 20 -7.37 16.70 15.90
C ILE A 20 -7.81 15.30 16.36
N PRO A 21 -7.98 14.35 15.43
CA PRO A 21 -8.29 12.96 15.79
C PRO A 21 -7.07 12.27 16.44
N ALA A 22 -7.33 11.36 17.38
CA ALA A 22 -6.28 10.57 18.04
C ALA A 22 -5.54 9.62 17.06
N LYS A 23 -6.20 9.29 15.94
CA LYS A 23 -5.65 8.46 14.86
C LYS A 23 -5.91 9.12 13.51
N VAL A 24 -4.90 9.15 12.67
CA VAL A 24 -4.97 9.62 11.30
C VAL A 24 -4.57 8.50 10.36
N ARG A 25 -5.35 8.32 9.30
CA ARG A 25 -5.12 7.31 8.28
C ARG A 25 -4.46 7.95 7.07
N VAL A 26 -3.36 7.36 6.65
CA VAL A 26 -2.55 7.83 5.52
C VAL A 26 -2.59 6.78 4.42
N LYS A 27 -3.13 7.17 3.27
CA LYS A 27 -3.15 6.33 2.08
C LYS A 27 -1.90 6.63 1.26
N LEU A 28 -1.04 5.64 1.08
CA LEU A 28 0.15 5.68 0.22
C LEU A 28 -0.20 5.08 -1.14
N SER A 29 0.12 5.78 -2.22
CA SER A 29 -0.22 5.36 -3.57
C SER A 29 1.00 5.39 -4.48
N GLY A 30 1.28 4.27 -5.15
CA GLY A 30 2.19 4.22 -6.29
C GLY A 30 1.40 4.14 -7.60
N ASP A 31 1.88 4.85 -8.62
CA ASP A 31 1.35 4.77 -9.98
C ASP A 31 2.49 4.86 -10.99
N GLY A 32 2.57 3.87 -11.87
CA GLY A 32 3.54 3.81 -12.97
C GLY A 32 3.02 4.53 -14.21
N THR A 33 3.72 5.57 -14.66
CA THR A 33 3.38 6.29 -15.90
C THR A 33 4.54 6.24 -16.88
N ASN A 34 4.22 5.98 -18.16
CA ASN A 34 5.17 6.13 -19.25
C ASN A 34 5.13 7.58 -19.76
N VAL A 35 6.23 8.30 -19.58
CA VAL A 35 6.42 9.64 -20.15
C VAL A 35 7.32 9.50 -21.37
N ALA A 36 6.83 9.93 -22.54
CA ALA A 36 7.47 9.65 -23.83
C ALA A 36 7.70 8.14 -24.09
N ARG A 37 8.39 7.79 -25.18
CA ARG A 37 8.58 6.38 -25.59
C ARG A 37 9.55 5.58 -24.69
N SER A 38 10.26 6.21 -23.75
CA SER A 38 11.37 5.56 -23.03
C SER A 38 11.55 5.96 -21.55
N MET A 39 10.70 6.83 -20.98
CA MET A 39 10.85 7.22 -19.58
C MET A 39 9.72 6.62 -18.73
N HIS A 40 10.06 5.55 -18.01
CA HIS A 40 9.23 5.03 -16.95
C HIS A 40 9.39 5.89 -15.70
N ILE A 41 8.29 6.45 -15.22
CA ILE A 41 8.24 7.24 -13.99
C ILE A 41 7.25 6.59 -13.05
N ILE A 42 7.64 6.46 -11.78
CA ILE A 42 6.76 5.99 -10.72
C ILE A 42 6.48 7.17 -9.79
N ASN A 43 5.22 7.55 -9.71
CA ASN A 43 4.75 8.57 -8.78
C ASN A 43 4.36 7.88 -7.47
N PHE A 44 5.06 8.20 -6.39
CA PHE A 44 4.71 7.76 -5.05
C PHE A 44 4.15 8.94 -4.26
N THR A 45 2.91 8.81 -3.81
CA THR A 45 2.13 9.89 -3.20
C THR A 45 1.51 9.43 -1.89
N PHE A 46 1.07 10.38 -1.08
CA PHE A 46 0.25 10.11 0.10
C PHE A 46 -0.97 11.02 0.16
N THR A 47 -2.03 10.54 0.81
CA THR A 47 -3.25 11.28 1.10
C THR A 47 -3.61 11.08 2.57
N VAL A 48 -3.94 12.16 3.27
CA VAL A 48 -4.48 12.07 4.62
C VAL A 48 -6.01 11.95 4.54
N LEU A 49 -6.54 10.82 5.02
CA LEU A 49 -7.96 10.50 4.84
C LEU A 49 -8.87 11.37 5.70
N GLU A 50 -8.39 11.92 6.82
CA GLU A 50 -9.17 12.75 7.73
C GLU A 50 -9.36 14.18 7.21
N GLU A 51 -8.61 14.59 6.18
CA GLU A 51 -8.75 15.87 5.46
C GLU A 51 -9.83 15.75 4.38
N MET A 52 -11.10 15.69 4.82
CA MET A 52 -12.24 15.27 3.98
C MET A 52 -12.42 16.07 2.68
N SER A 53 -12.14 17.38 2.69
CA SER A 53 -12.22 18.24 1.50
C SER A 53 -11.24 17.84 0.41
N HIS A 54 -10.13 17.19 0.78
CA HIS A 54 -9.04 16.85 -0.12
C HIS A 54 -8.89 15.34 -0.35
N ARG A 55 -9.54 14.48 0.45
CA ARG A 55 -9.45 13.01 0.36
C ARG A 55 -9.57 12.45 -1.06
N ASN A 56 -10.51 12.97 -1.85
CA ASN A 56 -10.83 12.47 -3.20
C ASN A 56 -10.50 13.48 -4.31
N SER A 57 -9.83 14.59 -4.00
CA SER A 57 -9.43 15.57 -5.01
C SER A 57 -7.94 15.47 -5.33
N PRO A 58 -7.51 15.89 -6.53
CA PRO A 58 -6.08 15.96 -6.87
C PRO A 58 -5.27 16.76 -5.84
N ALA A 59 -5.90 17.76 -5.20
CA ALA A 59 -5.27 18.60 -4.19
C ALA A 59 -4.89 17.85 -2.89
N GLY A 60 -5.49 16.68 -2.61
CA GLY A 60 -5.12 15.84 -1.46
C GLY A 60 -4.15 14.72 -1.79
N ASN A 61 -3.74 14.57 -3.05
CA ASN A 61 -2.68 13.64 -3.43
C ASN A 61 -1.35 14.40 -3.38
N HIS A 62 -0.56 14.13 -2.35
CA HIS A 62 0.71 14.81 -2.11
C HIS A 62 1.88 13.94 -2.52
N THR A 63 2.74 14.45 -3.40
CA THR A 63 3.93 13.72 -3.85
C THR A 63 4.93 13.50 -2.71
N LEU A 64 5.32 12.24 -2.51
CA LEU A 64 6.46 11.83 -1.68
C LEU A 64 7.71 11.65 -2.53
N ALA A 65 7.59 10.96 -3.67
CA ALA A 65 8.67 10.75 -4.62
C ALA A 65 8.19 10.67 -6.06
N ILE A 66 9.08 11.04 -6.96
CA ILE A 66 8.98 10.78 -8.40
C ILE A 66 10.24 10.01 -8.78
N LEU A 67 10.08 8.73 -9.12
CA LEU A 67 11.21 7.84 -9.42
C LEU A 67 11.29 7.63 -10.92
N LYS A 68 12.39 8.09 -11.55
CA LYS A 68 12.71 7.72 -12.92
C LYS A 68 13.38 6.35 -12.93
N THR A 69 12.58 5.30 -12.94
CA THR A 69 13.07 3.93 -12.82
C THR A 69 12.15 2.95 -13.53
N SER A 70 12.68 1.78 -13.89
CA SER A 70 11.81 0.73 -14.43
C SER A 70 10.92 0.18 -13.32
N GLU A 71 9.70 -0.20 -13.67
CA GLU A 71 8.74 -0.83 -12.75
C GLU A 71 9.11 -2.29 -12.48
N LYS A 72 10.28 -2.45 -11.86
CA LYS A 72 10.86 -3.69 -11.34
C LYS A 72 11.02 -3.54 -9.85
N TYR A 73 10.98 -4.66 -9.14
CA TYR A 73 11.05 -4.64 -7.69
C TYR A 73 12.34 -3.98 -7.17
N GLU A 74 13.50 -4.35 -7.69
CA GLU A 74 14.80 -3.91 -7.17
C GLU A 74 14.94 -2.39 -7.29
N CYS A 75 14.44 -1.87 -8.41
CA CYS A 75 14.33 -0.45 -8.72
C CYS A 75 13.42 0.29 -7.72
N LEU A 76 12.25 -0.28 -7.41
CA LEU A 76 11.31 0.28 -6.45
C LEU A 76 11.84 0.22 -5.02
N ALA A 77 12.40 -0.92 -4.61
CA ALA A 77 12.95 -1.13 -3.28
C ALA A 77 14.12 -0.16 -3.01
N ALA A 78 15.01 0.02 -3.98
CA ALA A 78 16.11 0.98 -3.86
C ALA A 78 15.59 2.43 -3.89
N GLY A 79 14.69 2.77 -4.83
CA GLY A 79 14.19 4.14 -5.00
C GLY A 79 13.29 4.63 -3.86
N LEU A 80 12.62 3.72 -3.14
CA LEU A 80 11.75 4.05 -2.01
C LEU A 80 12.37 3.76 -0.65
N ALA A 81 13.62 3.26 -0.56
CA ALA A 81 14.23 2.81 0.70
C ALA A 81 14.16 3.86 1.82
N ASP A 82 14.46 5.11 1.51
CA ASP A 82 14.47 6.21 2.48
C ASP A 82 13.05 6.54 2.97
N ILE A 83 12.10 6.62 2.04
CA ILE A 83 10.68 6.86 2.34
C ILE A 83 10.10 5.72 3.18
N CYS A 84 10.46 4.49 2.84
CA CYS A 84 10.11 3.29 3.57
C CYS A 84 10.59 3.36 5.03
N ARG A 85 11.85 3.76 5.28
CA ARG A 85 12.39 3.98 6.64
C ARG A 85 11.66 5.10 7.39
N GLU A 86 11.30 6.18 6.70
CA GLU A 86 10.49 7.25 7.29
C GLU A 86 9.09 6.74 7.69
N ILE A 87 8.46 5.90 6.88
CA ILE A 87 7.14 5.32 7.17
C ILE A 87 7.21 4.37 8.36
N GLU A 88 8.20 3.47 8.39
CA GLU A 88 8.42 2.53 9.50
C GLU A 88 8.61 3.24 10.86
N SER A 89 9.36 4.34 10.85
CA SER A 89 9.65 5.13 12.06
C SER A 89 8.52 6.09 12.46
N CYS A 90 7.56 6.34 11.57
CA CYS A 90 6.49 7.33 11.74
C CYS A 90 5.14 6.66 12.06
N SER A 91 5.09 5.86 13.13
CA SER A 91 3.82 5.30 13.65
C SER A 91 3.05 6.28 14.53
N PHE A 92 3.72 7.29 15.08
CA PHE A 92 3.14 8.37 15.87
C PHE A 92 3.77 9.71 15.50
N ILE A 93 2.98 10.78 15.60
CA ILE A 93 3.44 12.16 15.47
C ILE A 93 2.96 12.93 16.69
N GLU A 94 3.88 13.65 17.36
CA GLU A 94 3.48 14.63 18.36
C GLU A 94 2.96 15.88 17.65
N PHE A 95 1.74 16.30 17.98
CA PHE A 95 1.14 17.50 17.41
C PHE A 95 0.38 18.28 18.48
N ASN A 96 0.76 19.55 18.69
CA ASN A 96 0.25 20.40 19.76
C ASN A 96 0.30 19.70 21.14
N GLY A 97 1.42 19.04 21.45
CA GLY A 97 1.64 18.33 22.72
C GLY A 97 0.80 17.05 22.89
N LYS A 98 0.18 16.53 21.82
CA LYS A 98 -0.60 15.28 21.85
C LYS A 98 -0.04 14.26 20.85
N PRO A 99 0.09 12.99 21.24
CA PRO A 99 0.44 11.94 20.28
C PRO A 99 -0.75 11.66 19.36
N VAL A 100 -0.48 11.62 18.06
CA VAL A 100 -1.41 11.22 17.01
C VAL A 100 -0.89 9.93 16.39
N GLU A 101 -1.68 8.86 16.46
CA GLU A 101 -1.35 7.58 15.81
C GLU A 101 -1.50 7.73 14.29
N ILE A 102 -0.53 7.22 13.54
CA ILE A 102 -0.56 7.20 12.08
C ILE A 102 -0.77 5.77 11.60
N GLU A 103 -1.87 5.55 10.88
CA GLU A 103 -2.22 4.25 10.30
C GLU A 103 -2.09 4.30 8.78
N TYR A 104 -1.16 3.54 8.22
CA TYR A 104 -0.90 3.53 6.79
C TYR A 104 -1.74 2.49 6.03
N TYR A 105 -2.17 2.86 4.82
CA TYR A 105 -2.91 2.05 3.84
C TYR A 105 -2.19 2.12 2.50
N LEU A 106 -2.02 1.00 1.80
CA LEU A 106 -1.39 0.97 0.47
C LEU A 106 -2.47 0.88 -0.61
N THR A 107 -2.32 1.68 -1.66
CA THR A 107 -3.14 1.64 -2.86
C THR A 107 -2.25 1.84 -4.10
N GLY A 108 -2.81 1.64 -5.28
CA GLY A 108 -2.13 1.88 -6.55
C GLY A 108 -2.83 1.15 -7.67
N ASP A 109 -2.26 1.23 -8.86
CA ASP A 109 -2.64 0.34 -9.94
C ASP A 109 -2.30 -1.13 -9.58
N TRP A 110 -2.96 -2.08 -10.24
CA TRP A 110 -2.81 -3.50 -9.91
C TRP A 110 -1.34 -3.96 -10.06
N LYS A 111 -0.61 -3.46 -11.06
CA LYS A 111 0.75 -3.91 -11.35
C LYS A 111 1.73 -3.40 -10.29
N PHE A 112 1.62 -2.13 -9.90
CA PHE A 112 2.38 -1.60 -8.77
C PHE A 112 2.09 -2.41 -7.49
N LEU A 113 0.82 -2.62 -7.17
CA LEU A 113 0.44 -3.37 -5.97
C LEU A 113 0.92 -4.83 -6.04
N ALA A 114 0.83 -5.48 -7.19
CA ALA A 114 1.33 -6.84 -7.39
C ALA A 114 2.84 -6.92 -7.17
N LEU A 115 3.61 -5.93 -7.62
CA LEU A 115 5.05 -5.84 -7.35
C LEU A 115 5.35 -5.68 -5.86
N VAL A 116 4.64 -4.78 -5.18
CA VAL A 116 4.85 -4.50 -3.76
C VAL A 116 4.41 -5.67 -2.86
N THR A 117 3.35 -6.39 -3.25
CA THR A 117 2.80 -7.53 -2.51
C THR A 117 3.34 -8.89 -2.97
N GLY A 118 4.15 -8.93 -4.04
CA GLY A 118 4.80 -10.12 -4.61
C GLY A 118 3.85 -11.14 -5.20
N ILE A 119 2.80 -10.64 -5.83
CA ILE A 119 1.87 -11.41 -6.63
C ILE A 119 2.38 -11.42 -8.08
N ASP A 120 2.52 -12.61 -8.66
CA ASP A 120 3.32 -12.80 -9.88
C ASP A 120 2.59 -12.36 -11.16
N ALA A 121 1.36 -12.86 -11.40
CA ALA A 121 0.64 -12.57 -12.65
C ALA A 121 -0.87 -12.31 -12.49
N ALA A 122 -1.40 -11.36 -13.29
CA ALA A 122 -2.81 -10.96 -13.30
C ALA A 122 -3.74 -12.04 -13.87
N ASN A 123 -3.22 -12.85 -14.79
CA ASN A 123 -3.93 -13.95 -15.44
C ASN A 123 -3.81 -15.28 -14.67
N SER A 124 -3.16 -15.28 -13.50
CA SER A 124 -3.01 -16.50 -12.71
C SER A 124 -4.35 -16.96 -12.13
N ARG A 125 -4.37 -18.23 -11.70
CA ARG A 125 -5.52 -18.77 -10.96
C ARG A 125 -5.84 -17.95 -9.71
N TYR A 126 -4.84 -17.41 -9.01
CA TYR A 126 -5.01 -16.66 -7.76
C TYR A 126 -4.49 -15.22 -7.89
N SER A 127 -5.05 -14.44 -8.81
CA SER A 127 -4.56 -13.08 -9.09
C SER A 127 -5.12 -11.97 -8.19
N CYS A 128 -6.09 -12.27 -7.31
CA CYS A 128 -6.52 -11.31 -6.31
C CYS A 128 -5.37 -11.05 -5.32
N LEU A 129 -5.09 -9.76 -5.08
CA LEU A 129 -4.03 -9.28 -4.19
C LEU A 129 -4.35 -9.52 -2.71
N TRP A 130 -5.65 -9.59 -2.37
CA TRP A 130 -6.13 -9.56 -0.99
C TRP A 130 -6.74 -10.88 -0.53
N CYS A 131 -7.24 -11.71 -1.45
CA CYS A 131 -7.81 -13.01 -1.11
C CYS A 131 -7.27 -14.11 -2.01
N LYS A 132 -7.48 -15.36 -1.58
CA LYS A 132 -7.08 -16.59 -2.25
C LYS A 132 -8.22 -17.15 -3.11
N CYS A 133 -9.17 -16.31 -3.53
CA CYS A 133 -10.24 -16.69 -4.45
C CYS A 133 -9.65 -17.13 -5.81
N PRO A 134 -9.84 -18.39 -6.22
CA PRO A 134 -9.37 -18.85 -7.52
C PRO A 134 -10.23 -18.28 -8.65
N LYS A 135 -9.68 -18.15 -9.85
CA LYS A 135 -10.36 -17.57 -11.02
C LYS A 135 -11.67 -18.29 -11.35
N GLU A 136 -11.73 -19.60 -11.08
CA GLU A 136 -12.91 -20.41 -11.32
C GLU A 136 -14.08 -20.05 -10.40
N ASP A 137 -13.81 -19.54 -9.19
CA ASP A 137 -14.85 -19.25 -8.20
C ASP A 137 -15.29 -17.77 -8.21
N ARG A 138 -14.64 -16.88 -8.98
CA ARG A 138 -14.94 -15.43 -8.97
C ARG A 138 -16.36 -15.07 -9.41
N HIS A 139 -16.98 -15.93 -10.20
CA HIS A 139 -18.35 -15.73 -10.70
C HIS A 139 -19.41 -16.36 -9.79
N ARG A 140 -18.99 -17.12 -8.78
CA ARG A 140 -19.88 -17.84 -7.89
C ARG A 140 -20.38 -16.95 -6.78
N MET A 141 -21.66 -16.60 -6.84
CA MET A 141 -22.33 -15.74 -5.86
C MET A 141 -22.75 -16.49 -4.59
N ASP A 142 -22.66 -17.82 -4.60
CA ASP A 142 -22.97 -18.69 -3.46
C ASP A 142 -21.76 -18.97 -2.57
N LEU A 143 -20.57 -18.49 -2.95
CA LEU A 143 -19.35 -18.54 -2.16
C LEU A 143 -19.04 -17.18 -1.55
N GLU A 144 -18.62 -17.17 -0.29
CA GLU A 144 -18.17 -15.95 0.39
C GLU A 144 -16.65 -15.92 0.47
N TRP A 145 -16.04 -14.88 -0.12
CA TRP A 145 -14.61 -14.61 0.00
C TRP A 145 -14.39 -13.27 0.69
N SER A 146 -13.54 -13.26 1.71
CA SER A 146 -13.20 -12.05 2.44
C SER A 146 -11.82 -11.52 2.05
N LEU A 147 -11.69 -10.19 2.13
CA LEU A 147 -10.42 -9.49 1.97
C LEU A 147 -9.68 -9.33 3.31
N ILE A 148 -10.35 -9.65 4.43
CA ILE A 148 -9.83 -9.42 5.79
C ILE A 148 -9.91 -10.66 6.70
N ASP A 149 -10.85 -11.56 6.43
CA ASP A 149 -11.08 -12.78 7.21
C ASP A 149 -10.35 -13.94 6.55
N THR A 150 -9.34 -14.47 7.26
CA THR A 150 -8.49 -15.55 6.78
C THR A 150 -9.23 -16.86 6.60
N ASP A 151 -10.27 -17.10 7.40
CA ASP A 151 -11.09 -18.31 7.33
C ASP A 151 -11.96 -18.27 6.06
N LYS A 152 -12.29 -17.05 5.60
CA LYS A 152 -12.93 -16.79 4.31
C LYS A 152 -11.93 -16.44 3.20
N GLY A 153 -10.68 -16.88 3.34
CA GLY A 153 -9.69 -16.86 2.26
C GLY A 153 -8.90 -15.56 2.09
N ALA A 154 -8.95 -14.62 3.03
CA ALA A 154 -8.06 -13.46 3.01
C ALA A 154 -6.58 -13.90 3.04
N ARG A 155 -5.73 -13.12 2.36
CA ARG A 155 -4.27 -13.28 2.40
C ARG A 155 -3.73 -12.54 3.60
N THR A 156 -2.69 -13.09 4.21
CA THR A 156 -1.89 -12.37 5.20
C THR A 156 -0.51 -12.06 4.64
N VAL A 157 0.12 -11.02 5.19
CA VAL A 157 1.50 -10.69 4.88
C VAL A 157 2.39 -11.89 5.26
N GLU A 158 2.19 -12.46 6.44
CA GLU A 158 2.94 -13.58 6.98
C GLU A 158 2.87 -14.83 6.09
N GLU A 159 1.68 -15.19 5.59
CA GLU A 159 1.49 -16.32 4.68
C GLU A 159 2.22 -16.07 3.35
N THR A 160 2.12 -14.85 2.83
CA THR A 160 2.78 -14.46 1.58
C THR A 160 4.31 -14.49 1.74
N LEU A 161 4.84 -13.98 2.86
CA LEU A 161 6.27 -14.02 3.18
C LEU A 161 6.78 -15.46 3.38
N THR A 162 6.00 -16.31 4.04
CA THR A 162 6.33 -17.72 4.22
C THR A 162 6.34 -18.44 2.88
N THR A 163 5.31 -18.24 2.06
CA THR A 163 5.17 -18.88 0.74
C THR A 163 6.27 -18.43 -0.24
N SER A 164 6.62 -17.15 -0.26
CA SER A 164 7.70 -16.62 -1.13
C SER A 164 9.06 -17.26 -0.83
N SER A 165 9.28 -17.70 0.41
CA SER A 165 10.51 -18.36 0.85
C SER A 165 10.60 -19.83 0.41
N LEU A 166 9.50 -20.43 -0.07
CA LEU A 166 9.48 -21.81 -0.53
C LEU A 166 10.06 -21.97 -1.95
N PRO A 167 10.50 -23.18 -2.34
CA PRO A 167 10.79 -23.52 -3.74
C PRO A 167 9.56 -23.30 -4.64
N LYS A 168 9.78 -22.93 -5.90
CA LYS A 168 8.70 -22.59 -6.86
C LYS A 168 7.60 -23.67 -6.93
N SER A 169 7.97 -24.95 -6.93
CA SER A 169 7.03 -26.08 -6.96
C SER A 169 6.11 -26.19 -5.74
N LYS A 170 6.50 -25.61 -4.60
CA LYS A 170 5.73 -25.61 -3.36
C LYS A 170 4.96 -24.30 -3.12
N ARG A 171 5.14 -23.28 -3.97
CA ARG A 171 4.44 -22.02 -3.82
C ARG A 171 2.99 -22.15 -4.24
N LYS A 172 2.10 -21.72 -3.37
CA LYS A 172 0.67 -21.66 -3.63
C LYS A 172 0.26 -20.21 -3.89
N TYR A 173 -0.96 -20.03 -4.39
CA TYR A 173 -1.62 -18.73 -4.44
C TYR A 173 -0.85 -17.63 -5.17
N ASN A 174 -0.13 -17.96 -6.23
CA ASN A 174 0.51 -16.98 -7.14
C ASN A 174 1.56 -16.07 -6.47
N VAL A 175 2.26 -16.57 -5.46
CA VAL A 175 3.31 -15.82 -4.75
C VAL A 175 4.67 -15.98 -5.46
N LYS A 176 5.37 -14.87 -5.70
CA LYS A 176 6.69 -14.81 -6.37
C LYS A 176 7.85 -15.31 -5.46
N SER A 177 9.01 -15.62 -6.05
CA SER A 177 10.22 -16.05 -5.31
C SER A 177 10.78 -14.97 -4.39
N ARG A 178 11.30 -15.43 -3.24
CA ARG A 178 12.40 -14.89 -2.39
C ARG A 178 12.98 -13.52 -2.81
N LEU A 179 12.99 -12.61 -1.82
CA LEU A 179 13.61 -11.28 -1.73
C LEU A 179 12.94 -10.09 -2.45
N GLU A 180 11.93 -10.34 -3.29
CA GLU A 180 11.14 -9.27 -3.92
C GLU A 180 9.84 -8.88 -3.17
N THR A 181 9.66 -9.29 -1.92
CA THR A 181 8.41 -9.02 -1.19
C THR A 181 8.60 -8.65 0.25
N ARG A 182 9.60 -9.27 0.88
CA ARG A 182 9.91 -9.05 2.30
C ARG A 182 10.23 -7.61 2.59
N VAL A 183 11.10 -6.96 1.80
CA VAL A 183 11.57 -5.61 2.13
C VAL A 183 10.40 -4.64 2.05
N ILE A 184 9.71 -4.59 0.91
CA ILE A 184 8.65 -3.60 0.73
C ILE A 184 7.45 -3.88 1.67
N MET A 185 7.03 -5.14 1.86
CA MET A 185 5.94 -5.43 2.83
C MET A 185 6.36 -5.31 4.30
N LEU A 186 7.63 -5.50 4.67
CA LEU A 186 8.10 -5.24 6.04
C LEU A 186 8.16 -3.74 6.33
N HIS A 187 8.61 -2.95 5.36
CA HIS A 187 8.63 -1.48 5.48
C HIS A 187 7.23 -0.88 5.48
N PHE A 188 6.32 -1.55 4.80
CA PHE A 188 4.90 -1.26 4.86
C PHE A 188 4.23 -2.18 5.89
N LYS A 189 4.42 -1.92 7.18
CA LYS A 189 3.48 -2.37 8.26
C LYS A 189 2.10 -1.74 8.04
N ILE A 190 1.45 -2.13 6.96
CA ILE A 190 0.26 -1.51 6.41
C ILE A 190 -0.88 -2.46 6.62
N LYS A 191 -2.00 -1.95 7.14
CA LYS A 191 -3.25 -2.68 7.05
C LYS A 191 -3.72 -2.62 5.60
N LEU A 192 -3.63 -3.76 4.94
CA LEU A 192 -4.23 -3.99 3.63
C LEU A 192 -5.75 -4.01 3.82
N ARG A 193 -6.38 -2.85 3.79
CA ARG A 193 -7.83 -2.70 3.71
C ARG A 193 -8.14 -1.78 2.55
N SER A 194 -9.25 -2.03 1.87
CA SER A 194 -9.82 -1.01 0.98
C SER A 194 -10.01 0.26 1.80
N ALA A 195 -9.29 1.33 1.47
CA ALA A 195 -9.39 2.64 2.13
C ALA A 195 -10.80 3.27 2.03
N TYR A 196 -11.73 2.59 1.35
CA TYR A 196 -13.11 2.98 1.11
C TYR A 196 -14.15 2.17 1.90
N GLN A 197 -13.75 1.23 2.76
CA GLN A 197 -14.71 0.57 3.65
C GLN A 197 -15.11 1.53 4.78
N LYS A 198 -16.41 1.86 4.81
CA LYS A 198 -17.08 2.72 5.79
C LYS A 198 -17.07 2.10 7.18
#